data_AF-X1EYT2-F1
#
_entry.id   AF-X1EYT2-F1
#
_cell.length_a   1.000
_cell.length_b   1.000
_cell.length_c   1.000
_cell.angle_alpha   90.00
_cell.angle_beta   90.00
_cell.angle_gamma   90.00
#
_symmetry.space_group_name_H-M   'P 1'
#
loop_
_entity.id
_entity.type
_entity.pdbx_description
1 polymer ?
#
loop_
_entity_poly.entity_id
_entity_poly.type
_entity_poly.pdbx_seq_one_letter_code
_entity_poly.pdbx_strand_id
1 'polypeptide(L)'
;LGWIILTRTTLGRAIYAVGGNREAARISGISFVRTKIMAYTIMGLLAGVAGIVLTGRLNSANALMAGGAELQSIAAVVIGGTNLFGGEGGVIGSVIGAFIMGTLGNLPKKMFSATLRLGMRLNS
;
A
#
# COMPACT_ATOMS: atom_id res chain seq x y z
N LEU A 1 11.24 -2.85 7.28
CA LEU A 1 11.94 -1.90 6.38
C LEU A 1 11.24 -0.55 6.28
N GLY A 2 9.99 -0.46 5.81
CA GLY A 2 9.27 0.82 5.66
C GLY A 2 9.12 1.64 6.96
N TRP A 3 8.86 1.00 8.10
CA TRP A 3 8.80 1.67 9.41
C TRP A 3 10.12 2.36 9.77
N ILE A 4 11.25 1.68 9.60
CA ILE A 4 12.58 2.22 9.92
C ILE A 4 12.93 3.40 9.01
N ILE A 5 12.58 3.32 7.72
CA ILE A 5 12.80 4.41 6.76
C ILE A 5 11.97 5.62 7.19
N LEU A 6 10.70 5.44 7.53
CA LEU A 6 9.84 6.59 7.88
C LEU A 6 10.16 7.20 9.26
N THR A 7 10.54 6.41 10.25
CA THR A 7 10.82 6.90 11.61
C THR A 7 12.25 7.45 11.76
N ARG A 8 13.24 6.95 11.00
CA ARG A 8 14.64 7.39 11.13
C ARG A 8 15.18 8.26 9.99
N THR A 9 14.56 8.29 8.79
CA THR A 9 15.08 9.15 7.71
C THR A 9 14.52 10.56 7.75
N THR A 10 15.33 11.52 7.32
CA THR A 10 14.94 12.92 7.11
C THR A 10 13.75 13.05 6.16
N LEU A 11 13.63 12.11 5.20
CA LEU A 11 12.50 12.01 4.27
C LEU A 11 11.17 11.79 4.97
N GLY A 12 11.10 10.88 5.94
CA GLY A 12 9.86 10.62 6.70
C GLY A 12 9.39 11.86 7.47
N ARG A 13 10.30 12.51 8.21
CA ARG A 13 9.99 13.76 8.92
C ARG A 13 9.58 14.89 7.99
N ALA A 14 10.24 15.02 6.84
CA ALA A 14 9.88 16.00 5.81
C ALA A 14 8.49 15.75 5.23
N ILE A 15 8.10 14.49 5.02
CA ILE A 15 6.77 14.11 4.52
C ILE A 15 5.67 14.45 5.54
N TYR A 16 5.87 14.16 6.83
CA TYR A 16 4.91 14.55 7.88
C TYR A 16 4.80 16.08 8.03
N ALA A 17 5.92 16.79 8.04
CA ALA A 17 5.93 18.25 8.14
C ALA A 17 5.20 18.91 6.96
N VAL A 18 5.43 18.42 5.75
CA VAL A 18 4.74 18.84 4.53
C VAL A 18 3.23 18.55 4.58
N GLY A 19 2.85 17.39 5.12
CA GLY A 19 1.46 16.97 5.18
C GLY A 19 0.64 17.69 6.25
N GLY A 20 1.25 18.08 7.37
CA GLY A 20 0.56 18.74 8.48
C GLY A 20 0.29 20.21 8.23
N ASN A 21 1.32 20.97 7.83
CA ASN A 21 1.14 22.37 7.47
C ASN A 21 2.18 22.81 6.42
N ARG A 22 1.70 23.10 5.21
CA ARG A 22 2.52 23.52 4.06
C ARG A 22 3.28 24.81 4.33
N GLU A 23 2.70 25.74 5.08
CA GLU A 23 3.36 27.00 5.46
C GLU A 23 4.46 26.76 6.48
N ALA A 24 4.21 25.94 7.51
CA ALA A 24 5.21 25.59 8.51
C ALA A 24 6.42 24.85 7.91
N ALA A 25 6.18 23.95 6.94
CA ALA A 25 7.24 23.27 6.21
C ALA A 25 8.11 24.24 5.40
N ARG A 26 7.51 25.28 4.80
CA ARG A 26 8.22 26.29 4.02
C ARG A 26 9.06 27.22 4.91
N ILE A 27 8.53 27.59 6.08
CA ILE A 27 9.26 28.37 7.10
C ILE A 27 10.43 27.55 7.67
N SER A 28 10.28 26.23 7.76
CA SER A 28 11.33 25.30 8.22
C SER A 28 12.39 24.97 7.16
N GLY A 29 12.36 25.61 5.98
CA GLY A 29 13.32 25.38 4.89
C GLY A 29 13.13 24.05 4.14
N ILE A 30 12.03 23.32 4.37
CA ILE A 30 11.75 22.04 3.71
C ILE A 30 11.06 22.33 2.38
N SER A 31 11.73 22.02 1.28
CA SER A 31 11.15 22.17 -0.05
C SER A 31 10.09 21.09 -0.32
N PHE A 32 8.83 21.53 -0.40
CA PHE A 32 7.66 20.71 -0.74
C PHE A 32 7.86 19.90 -2.02
N VAL A 33 8.42 20.55 -3.05
CA VAL A 33 8.62 19.97 -4.39
C VAL A 33 9.64 18.84 -4.34
N ARG A 34 10.79 19.06 -3.70
CA ARG A 34 11.89 18.07 -3.66
C ARG A 34 11.49 16.83 -2.86
N THR A 35 10.77 17.03 -1.75
CA THR A 35 10.24 15.94 -0.92
C THR A 35 9.27 15.05 -1.69
N LYS A 36 8.34 15.65 -2.47
CA LYS A 36 7.43 14.88 -3.33
C LYS A 36 8.15 14.15 -4.44
N ILE A 37 9.08 14.80 -5.14
CA ILE A 37 9.85 14.17 -6.23
C ILE A 37 10.59 12.95 -5.70
N MET A 38 11.33 13.08 -4.59
CA MET A 38 12.05 11.95 -3.99
C MET A 38 11.12 10.82 -3.58
N ALA A 39 9.96 11.13 -2.99
CA ALA A 39 8.97 10.12 -2.61
C ALA A 39 8.44 9.35 -3.83
N TYR A 40 8.02 10.04 -4.89
CA TYR A 40 7.54 9.41 -6.12
C TYR A 40 8.63 8.61 -6.84
N THR A 41 9.88 9.10 -6.87
CA THR A 41 11.00 8.36 -7.46
C THR A 41 11.23 7.04 -6.74
N ILE A 42 11.22 7.04 -5.40
CA ILE A 42 11.38 5.81 -4.60
C ILE A 42 10.20 4.85 -4.83
N MET A 43 8.97 5.37 -4.89
CA MET A 43 7.79 4.55 -5.19
C MET A 43 7.87 3.91 -6.58
N GLY A 44 8.29 4.66 -7.60
CA GLY A 44 8.46 4.14 -8.96
C GLY A 44 9.54 3.06 -9.05
N LEU A 45 10.67 3.25 -8.35
CA LEU A 45 11.75 2.26 -8.28
C LEU A 45 11.29 0.96 -7.63
N LEU A 46 10.57 1.06 -6.50
CA LEU A 46 10.02 -0.10 -5.79
C LEU A 46 8.93 -0.81 -6.60
N ALA A 47 8.04 -0.06 -7.26
CA ALA A 47 7.00 -0.61 -8.11
C ALA A 47 7.60 -1.35 -9.32
N GLY A 48 8.64 -0.80 -9.95
CA GLY A 48 9.36 -1.45 -11.03
C GLY A 48 9.99 -2.78 -10.60
N VAL A 49 10.65 -2.81 -9.45
CA VAL A 49 11.23 -4.05 -8.88
C VAL A 49 10.13 -5.06 -8.55
N ALA A 50 9.03 -4.62 -7.93
CA ALA A 50 7.89 -5.49 -7.62
C ALA A 50 7.25 -6.08 -8.89
N GLY A 51 7.13 -5.31 -9.97
CA GLY A 51 6.65 -5.76 -11.26
C GLY A 51 7.55 -6.83 -11.90
N ILE A 52 8.88 -6.64 -11.86
CA ILE A 52 9.84 -7.64 -12.36
C ILE A 52 9.70 -8.96 -11.60
N VAL A 53 9.59 -8.89 -10.26
CA VAL A 53 9.40 -10.08 -9.41
C VAL A 53 8.07 -10.77 -9.69
N LEU A 54 6.98 -10.00 -9.88
CA LEU A 54 5.66 -10.55 -10.16
C LEU A 54 5.62 -11.28 -11.52
N THR A 55 6.23 -10.70 -12.55
CA THR A 55 6.37 -11.31 -13.88
C THR A 55 7.15 -12.62 -13.82
N GLY A 56 8.24 -12.67 -13.05
CA GLY A 56 9.06 -13.88 -12.87
C GLY A 56 8.35 -15.01 -12.12
N ARG A 57 7.44 -14.69 -11.18
CA ARG A 57 6.74 -15.70 -10.37
C ARG A 57 5.60 -16.41 -11.11
N LEU A 58 4.95 -15.75 -12.06
CA LEU A 58 3.72 -16.27 -12.63
C LEU A 58 3.89 -17.00 -13.97
N ASN A 59 5.02 -16.85 -14.68
CA ASN A 59 5.18 -17.29 -16.09
C ASN A 59 4.05 -16.82 -17.04
N SER A 60 3.13 -15.98 -16.54
CA SER A 60 1.92 -15.48 -17.17
C SER A 60 1.52 -14.24 -16.38
N ALA A 61 1.75 -13.06 -16.96
CA ALA A 61 1.38 -11.78 -16.36
C ALA A 61 -0.14 -11.59 -16.45
N ASN A 62 -0.89 -12.27 -15.58
CA ASN A 62 -2.34 -12.10 -15.53
C ASN A 62 -2.68 -10.79 -14.80
N ALA A 63 -2.60 -9.68 -15.52
CA ALA A 63 -2.91 -8.33 -15.05
C ALA A 63 -4.36 -8.20 -14.52
N LEU A 64 -5.27 -9.09 -14.95
CA LEU A 64 -6.65 -9.12 -14.46
C LEU A 64 -6.75 -9.45 -12.96
N MET A 65 -5.74 -10.12 -12.37
CA MET A 65 -5.69 -10.33 -10.92
C MET A 65 -5.27 -9.08 -10.13
N ALA A 66 -4.66 -8.09 -10.80
CA ALA A 66 -4.28 -6.82 -10.19
C ALA A 66 -5.39 -5.77 -10.27
N GLY A 67 -6.42 -5.99 -11.10
CA GLY A 67 -7.59 -5.11 -11.20
C GLY A 67 -8.28 -4.95 -9.85
N GLY A 68 -8.27 -3.74 -9.31
CA GLY A 68 -8.85 -3.41 -7.99
C GLY A 68 -7.91 -3.57 -6.80
N ALA A 69 -6.72 -4.17 -6.96
CA ALA A 69 -5.71 -4.24 -5.91
C ALA A 69 -5.18 -2.85 -5.52
N GLU A 70 -5.15 -1.92 -6.47
CA GLU A 70 -4.83 -0.50 -6.23
C GLU A 70 -5.81 0.13 -5.23
N LEU A 71 -7.11 0.00 -5.50
CA LEU A 71 -8.15 0.57 -4.65
C LEU A 71 -8.21 -0.13 -3.29
N GLN A 72 -8.01 -1.45 -3.25
CA GLN A 72 -7.92 -2.19 -1.98
C GLN A 72 -6.69 -1.80 -1.16
N SER A 73 -5.58 -1.49 -1.81
CA SER A 73 -4.37 -0.98 -1.15
C SER A 73 -4.64 0.38 -0.51
N ILE A 74 -5.31 1.30 -1.23
CA ILE A 74 -5.73 2.61 -0.70
C ILE A 74 -6.73 2.44 0.45
N ALA A 75 -7.75 1.59 0.28
CA ALA A 75 -8.75 1.33 1.31
C ALA A 75 -8.11 0.73 2.58
N ALA A 76 -7.15 -0.18 2.43
CA ALA A 76 -6.43 -0.78 3.55
C ALA A 76 -5.65 0.24 4.38
N VAL A 77 -4.95 1.19 3.74
CA VAL A 77 -4.20 2.21 4.48
C VAL A 77 -5.10 3.27 5.12
N VAL A 78 -6.26 3.56 4.52
CA VAL A 78 -7.28 4.46 5.10
C VAL A 78 -7.96 3.81 6.31
N ILE A 79 -8.34 2.53 6.21
CA ILE A 79 -8.85 1.74 7.35
C ILE A 79 -7.79 1.66 8.45
N GLY A 80 -6.51 1.54 8.07
CA GLY A 80 -5.36 1.59 8.96
C GLY A 80 -5.10 2.95 9.63
N GLY A 81 -5.90 3.98 9.33
CA GLY A 81 -5.82 5.29 9.98
C GLY A 81 -4.81 6.26 9.37
N THR A 82 -4.36 6.04 8.13
CA THR A 82 -3.51 7.02 7.43
C THR A 82 -4.37 8.05 6.69
N ASN A 83 -4.11 9.35 6.94
CA ASN A 83 -4.83 10.44 6.30
C ASN A 83 -4.36 10.65 4.85
N LEU A 84 -5.30 10.63 3.89
CA LEU A 84 -5.03 10.88 2.48
C LEU A 84 -4.57 12.32 2.20
N PHE A 85 -4.99 13.26 3.04
CA PHE A 85 -4.61 14.68 2.93
C PHE A 85 -3.23 14.98 3.52
N GLY A 86 -2.62 14.00 4.20
CA GLY A 86 -1.28 14.10 4.80
C GLY A 86 -1.28 14.63 6.23
N GLY A 87 -0.11 14.62 6.85
CA GLY A 87 0.14 15.23 8.17
C GLY A 87 -0.08 14.30 9.35
N GLU A 88 -0.96 13.31 9.19
CA GLU A 88 -1.30 12.34 10.22
C GLU A 88 -1.44 10.94 9.63
N GLY A 89 -1.01 9.93 10.37
CA GLY A 89 -1.00 8.54 9.93
C GLY A 89 0.27 7.83 10.36
N GLY A 90 0.43 6.55 10.02
CA GLY A 90 1.60 5.77 10.42
C GLY A 90 1.72 4.46 9.67
N VAL A 91 2.95 4.02 9.41
CA VAL A 91 3.20 2.75 8.70
C VAL A 91 2.67 1.55 9.49
N ILE A 92 2.70 1.57 10.83
CA ILE A 92 2.12 0.49 11.66
C ILE A 92 0.61 0.39 11.43
N GLY A 93 -0.13 1.50 11.47
CA GLY A 93 -1.57 1.51 11.23
C GLY A 93 -1.92 0.98 9.83
N SER A 94 -1.19 1.44 8.81
CA SER A 94 -1.30 0.95 7.43
C SER A 94 -0.99 -0.54 7.28
N VAL A 95 0.00 -1.06 7.98
CA VAL A 95 0.34 -2.50 7.96
C VAL A 95 -0.76 -3.33 8.62
N ILE A 96 -1.32 -2.86 9.74
CA ILE A 96 -2.46 -3.50 10.41
C ILE A 96 -3.69 -3.50 9.49
N GLY A 97 -4.00 -2.35 8.87
CA GLY A 97 -5.09 -2.23 7.90
C GLY A 97 -4.91 -3.14 6.69
N ALA A 98 -3.70 -3.21 6.13
CA ALA A 98 -3.37 -4.14 5.05
C ALA A 98 -3.50 -5.62 5.47
N PHE A 99 -3.17 -5.95 6.71
CA PHE A 99 -3.34 -7.30 7.24
C PHE A 99 -4.82 -7.67 7.34
N ILE A 100 -5.66 -6.77 7.86
CA ILE A 100 -7.11 -6.95 7.95
C ILE A 100 -7.72 -7.07 6.55
N MET A 101 -7.34 -6.20 5.63
CA MET A 101 -7.88 -6.24 4.26
C MET A 101 -7.40 -7.48 3.48
N GLY A 102 -6.18 -7.94 3.76
CA GLY A 102 -5.65 -9.18 3.22
C GLY A 102 -6.40 -10.42 3.71
N THR A 103 -6.76 -10.48 5.00
CA THR A 103 -7.56 -11.61 5.54
C THR A 103 -8.98 -11.58 5.01
N LEU A 104 -9.62 -10.40 4.96
CA LEU A 104 -10.97 -10.21 4.42
C LEU A 104 -11.05 -10.49 2.92
N GLY A 105 -10.06 -10.09 2.12
CA GLY A 105 -10.04 -10.34 0.67
C GLY A 105 -9.87 -11.81 0.30
N ASN A 106 -9.26 -12.61 1.18
CA ASN A 106 -9.06 -14.05 0.98
C ASN A 106 -10.20 -14.92 1.53
N LEU A 107 -10.93 -14.44 2.54
CA LEU A 107 -12.04 -15.16 3.19
C LEU A 107 -13.15 -15.62 2.22
N PRO A 108 -13.77 -14.73 1.41
CA PRO A 108 -14.83 -15.12 0.50
C PRO A 108 -14.31 -15.99 -0.65
N LYS A 109 -13.06 -15.80 -1.10
CA LYS A 109 -12.43 -16.65 -2.13
C LYS A 109 -12.26 -18.09 -1.66
N LYS A 110 -11.81 -18.29 -0.40
CA LYS A 110 -11.69 -19.62 0.19
C LYS A 110 -13.05 -20.28 0.40
N MET A 111 -14.05 -19.54 0.85
CA MET A 111 -15.41 -20.05 1.08
C MET A 111 -16.10 -20.43 -0.23
N PHE A 112 -16.02 -19.60 -1.27
CA PHE A 112 -16.59 -19.89 -2.59
C PHE A 112 -15.92 -21.09 -3.26
N SER A 113 -14.59 -21.20 -3.16
CA SER A 113 -13.82 -22.37 -3.61
C SER A 113 -14.24 -23.65 -2.89
N ALA A 114 -14.47 -23.58 -1.57
CA ALA A 114 -14.96 -24.71 -0.78
C ALA A 114 -16.38 -25.13 -1.20
N THR A 115 -17.28 -24.18 -1.43
CA THR A 115 -18.65 -24.44 -1.91
C THR A 115 -18.66 -25.07 -3.31
N LEU A 116 -17.83 -24.59 -4.24
CA LEU A 116 -17.71 -25.17 -5.59
C LEU A 116 -17.15 -26.60 -5.55
N ARG A 117 -16.18 -26.88 -4.68
CA ARG A 117 -15.61 -28.22 -4.50
C ARG A 117 -16.63 -29.20 -3.89
N LEU A 118 -17.47 -28.73 -2.98
CA LEU A 118 -18.58 -29.53 -2.42
C LEU A 118 -19.68 -29.77 -3.43
N GLY A 119 -20.06 -28.76 -4.23
CA GLY A 119 -21.05 -28.89 -5.30
C GLY A 119 -20.62 -29.88 -6.40
N MET A 120 -19.34 -29.89 -6.78
CA MET A 120 -18.80 -30.86 -7.74
C MET A 120 -18.72 -32.30 -7.17
N ARG A 121 -18.56 -32.44 -5.84
CA ARG A 121 -18.54 -33.76 -5.16
C ARG A 121 -19.92 -34.38 -4.97
N LEU A 122 -20.99 -33.59 -5.00
CA LEU A 122 -22.37 -34.06 -4.88
C LEU A 122 -23.00 -34.41 -6.25
N ASN A 123 -22.33 -34.07 -7.36
CA ASN A 123 -22.75 -34.35 -8.73
C ASN A 123 -22.00 -35.57 -9.33
N SER A 124 -21.49 -36.45 -8.48
CA SER A 124 -20.78 -37.71 -8.78
C SER A 124 -21.27 -38.79 -7.84
#